data_AF-A0A538M890-F1
#
_entry.id   AF-A0A538M890-F1
#
_cell.length_a   1.000
_cell.length_b   1.000
_cell.length_c   1.000
_cell.angle_alpha   90.00
_cell.angle_beta   90.00
_cell.angle_gamma   90.00
#
_symmetry.space_group_name_H-M   'P 1'
#
loop_
_entity.id
_entity.type
_entity.pdbx_description
1 polymer ?
#
loop_
_entity_poly.entity_id
_entity_poly.type
_entity_poly.pdbx_seq_one_letter_code
_entity_poly.pdbx_strand_id
1 'polypeptide(L)'
;MRDQAGNYLALIKVVGVGGGGSNAVNRMVDAGLAGVEFVAINTDAQALLMCDADVKMPIGSAETRGLGAGADPAVGKAAAEESRDELKEALKGADMIFVTAGEGGGTGTGAAPIVAQLAEELGALCVGVVTRPFSFEGRRRAEVASLGVEELRDHVDTLIVIENDRLLQVVDKRTSIVDAFKLADDVLRQGVQGITDLITIPGLVNLDFADVRTIMSEAGSALMGIGIASGEGRATAAARQAVSSPLLESSIEGATGILLNVTGGPNIGLFEVNEAAEVVTSAADQNANVIFGAVIDDALGDEVRVTVIATGFGPSRIRRRRRTEEPAEASSQEEGAREVAADRFEVSDEILEVPSFLRDG
;
A
#
# COMPACT_ATOMS: atom_id res chain seq x y z
N MET A 1 21.09 -8.38 11.67
CA MET A 1 21.92 -9.45 12.29
C MET A 1 22.82 -10.00 11.17
N ARG A 2 24.15 -10.11 11.34
CA ARG A 2 25.05 -10.57 10.26
C ARG A 2 25.08 -12.10 10.23
N ASP A 3 24.86 -12.70 9.07
CA ASP A 3 25.15 -14.13 8.85
C ASP A 3 26.68 -14.36 8.79
N GLN A 4 27.12 -15.62 8.95
CA GLN A 4 28.52 -16.08 8.93
C GLN A 4 29.28 -15.68 7.65
N ALA A 5 28.59 -15.26 6.58
CA ALA A 5 29.18 -14.73 5.35
C ALA A 5 29.32 -13.19 5.28
N GLY A 6 28.84 -12.44 6.29
CA GLY A 6 28.93 -10.97 6.31
C GLY A 6 27.83 -10.23 5.55
N ASN A 7 26.81 -10.93 5.03
CA ASN A 7 25.65 -10.33 4.38
C ASN A 7 24.73 -9.63 5.41
N TYR A 8 24.27 -8.44 5.04
CA TYR A 8 23.26 -7.69 5.79
C TYR A 8 21.89 -8.28 5.47
N LEU A 9 21.30 -8.97 6.44
CA LEU A 9 19.91 -9.43 6.36
C LEU A 9 18.99 -8.23 6.61
N ALA A 10 18.16 -7.89 5.63
CA ALA A 10 17.17 -6.83 5.76
C ALA A 10 16.17 -7.20 6.86
N LEU A 11 15.92 -6.26 7.76
CA LEU A 11 14.93 -6.39 8.83
C LEU A 11 13.57 -5.99 8.27
N ILE A 12 12.70 -7.00 8.09
CA ILE A 12 11.35 -6.81 7.56
C ILE A 12 10.34 -6.93 8.71
N LYS A 13 9.44 -5.96 8.83
CA LYS A 13 8.31 -6.02 9.75
C LYS A 13 6.99 -6.08 8.99
N VAL A 14 6.07 -6.92 9.45
CA VAL A 14 4.70 -7.00 8.91
C VAL A 14 3.72 -6.52 9.96
N VAL A 15 3.06 -5.41 9.67
CA VAL A 15 2.25 -4.66 10.62
C VAL A 15 0.77 -4.78 10.25
N GLY A 16 0.04 -5.59 10.99
CA GLY A 16 -1.40 -5.76 10.86
C GLY A 16 -2.17 -4.71 11.65
N VAL A 17 -2.93 -3.87 10.96
CA VAL A 17 -3.68 -2.76 11.59
C VAL A 17 -5.19 -3.05 11.60
N GLY A 18 -5.77 -2.99 12.79
CA GLY A 18 -7.19 -3.30 13.02
C GLY A 18 -7.50 -4.80 12.89
N GLY A 19 -8.79 -5.15 12.90
CA GLY A 19 -9.25 -6.54 12.90
C GLY A 19 -8.83 -7.33 11.65
N GLY A 20 -9.07 -6.77 10.45
CA GLY A 20 -8.68 -7.43 9.19
C GLY A 20 -7.16 -7.62 9.06
N GLY A 21 -6.37 -6.60 9.42
CA GLY A 21 -4.91 -6.71 9.43
C GLY A 21 -4.41 -7.74 10.45
N SER A 22 -5.00 -7.78 11.65
CA SER A 22 -4.66 -8.77 12.68
C SER A 22 -4.98 -10.21 12.22
N ASN A 23 -6.11 -10.41 11.55
CA ASN A 23 -6.48 -11.72 10.99
C ASN A 23 -5.50 -12.16 9.90
N ALA A 24 -5.10 -11.25 9.02
CA ALA A 24 -4.10 -11.51 7.99
C ALA A 24 -2.74 -11.88 8.61
N VAL A 25 -2.31 -11.18 9.66
CA VAL A 25 -1.09 -11.51 10.41
C VAL A 25 -1.18 -12.90 11.03
N ASN A 26 -2.28 -13.24 11.72
CA ASN A 26 -2.47 -14.59 12.25
C ASN A 26 -2.35 -15.64 11.14
N ARG A 27 -2.93 -15.35 9.97
CA ARG A 27 -2.86 -16.25 8.82
C ARG A 27 -1.44 -16.42 8.28
N MET A 28 -0.63 -15.36 8.31
CA MET A 28 0.79 -15.40 7.94
C MET A 28 1.61 -16.24 8.93
N VAL A 29 1.35 -16.08 10.23
CA VAL A 29 1.98 -16.87 11.30
C VAL A 29 1.61 -18.35 11.17
N ASP A 30 0.32 -18.67 11.00
CA ASP A 30 -0.18 -20.03 10.80
C ASP A 30 0.42 -20.71 9.56
N ALA A 31 0.67 -19.94 8.50
CA ALA A 31 1.29 -20.42 7.28
C ALA A 31 2.82 -20.57 7.40
N GLY A 32 3.42 -20.17 8.53
CA GLY A 32 4.85 -20.30 8.77
C GLY A 32 5.71 -19.31 7.97
N LEU A 33 5.18 -18.12 7.66
CA LEU A 33 5.96 -17.09 6.97
C LEU A 33 7.17 -16.68 7.84
N ALA A 34 8.38 -16.86 7.30
CA ALA A 34 9.63 -16.73 8.03
C ALA A 34 10.44 -15.49 7.59
N GLY A 35 11.37 -15.06 8.46
CA GLY A 35 12.27 -13.95 8.17
C GLY A 35 11.63 -12.56 8.33
N VAL A 36 10.47 -12.48 8.98
CA VAL A 36 9.76 -11.24 9.28
C VAL A 36 9.39 -11.18 10.76
N GLU A 37 9.29 -9.98 11.31
CA GLU A 37 8.73 -9.74 12.65
C GLU A 37 7.28 -9.26 12.51
N PHE A 38 6.34 -9.92 13.20
CA PHE A 38 4.93 -9.58 13.14
C PHE A 38 4.54 -8.58 14.23
N VAL A 39 3.88 -7.51 13.83
CA VAL A 39 3.33 -6.48 14.73
C VAL A 39 1.83 -6.38 14.50
N ALA A 40 1.02 -6.51 15.54
CA ALA A 40 -0.42 -6.30 15.48
C ALA A 40 -0.80 -5.03 16.24
N ILE A 41 -1.54 -4.13 15.58
CA ILE A 41 -2.00 -2.86 16.13
C ILE A 41 -3.52 -2.85 16.12
N ASN A 42 -4.14 -2.60 17.27
CA ASN A 42 -5.59 -2.49 17.34
C ASN A 42 -6.07 -1.62 18.50
N THR A 43 -7.25 -1.01 18.33
CA THR A 43 -7.98 -0.35 19.43
C THR A 43 -8.84 -1.33 20.22
N ASP A 44 -9.11 -2.52 19.66
CA ASP A 44 -9.79 -3.61 20.35
C ASP A 44 -8.77 -4.49 21.07
N ALA A 45 -8.73 -4.39 22.40
CA ALA A 45 -7.80 -5.14 23.23
C ALA A 45 -8.13 -6.65 23.26
N GLN A 46 -9.40 -7.03 23.07
CA GLN A 46 -9.78 -8.46 23.03
C GLN A 46 -9.29 -9.11 21.75
N ALA A 47 -9.41 -8.43 20.62
CA ALA A 47 -8.88 -8.91 19.35
C ALA A 47 -7.36 -9.12 19.41
N LEU A 48 -6.61 -8.21 20.03
CA LEU A 48 -5.16 -8.33 20.19
C LEU A 48 -4.73 -9.52 21.03
N LEU A 49 -5.46 -9.85 22.10
CA LEU A 49 -5.14 -11.01 22.95
C LEU A 49 -5.19 -12.34 22.17
N MET A 50 -6.04 -12.41 21.14
CA MET A 50 -6.21 -13.56 20.25
C MET A 50 -5.28 -13.53 19.02
N CYS A 51 -4.46 -12.49 18.86
CA CYS A 51 -3.52 -12.38 17.76
C CYS A 51 -2.22 -13.12 18.10
N ASP A 52 -1.60 -13.77 17.11
CA ASP A 52 -0.37 -14.56 17.27
C ASP A 52 0.90 -13.79 16.86
N ALA A 53 0.79 -12.47 16.68
CA ALA A 53 1.93 -11.59 16.39
C ALA A 53 2.97 -11.56 17.53
N ASP A 54 4.25 -11.35 17.16
CA ASP A 54 5.37 -11.22 18.10
C ASP A 54 5.19 -9.99 19.00
N VAL A 55 4.75 -8.87 18.42
CA VAL A 55 4.47 -7.61 19.11
C VAL A 55 2.99 -7.29 18.98
N LYS A 56 2.33 -7.04 20.11
CA LYS A 56 0.89 -6.71 20.19
C LYS A 56 0.75 -5.33 20.81
N MET A 57 0.22 -4.38 20.05
CA MET A 57 0.18 -2.98 20.42
C MET A 57 -1.28 -2.48 20.50
N PRO A 58 -1.84 -2.36 21.71
CA PRO A 58 -3.11 -1.67 21.90
C PRO A 58 -2.88 -0.17 21.69
N ILE A 59 -3.75 0.47 20.91
CA ILE A 59 -3.72 1.92 20.69
C ILE A 59 -5.01 2.58 21.13
N GLY A 60 -4.96 3.88 21.48
CA GLY A 60 -6.15 4.65 21.83
C GLY A 60 -6.86 4.16 23.08
N SER A 61 -6.11 3.80 24.12
CA SER A 61 -6.68 3.32 25.38
C SER A 61 -7.53 4.39 26.05
N ALA A 62 -7.14 5.67 25.94
CA ALA A 62 -7.93 6.79 26.46
C ALA A 62 -9.22 7.00 25.65
N GLU A 63 -9.13 6.95 24.31
CA GLU A 63 -10.25 7.20 23.40
C GLU A 63 -11.29 6.07 23.40
N THR A 64 -10.85 4.82 23.35
CA THR A 64 -11.73 3.67 23.08
C THR A 64 -12.01 2.81 24.30
N ARG A 65 -11.22 2.96 25.38
CA ARG A 65 -11.22 2.06 26.55
C ARG A 65 -11.01 0.59 26.17
N GLY A 66 -10.30 0.34 25.06
CA GLY A 66 -10.01 -1.01 24.55
C GLY A 66 -11.18 -1.70 23.85
N LEU A 67 -12.24 -0.98 23.50
CA LEU A 67 -13.47 -1.53 22.90
C LEU A 67 -13.53 -1.38 21.37
N GLY A 68 -12.47 -0.86 20.76
CA GLY A 68 -12.42 -0.61 19.32
C GLY A 68 -12.94 0.77 18.89
N ALA A 69 -12.72 1.10 17.62
CA ALA A 69 -13.03 2.40 17.03
C ALA A 69 -14.49 2.57 16.54
N GLY A 70 -15.38 1.60 16.76
CA GLY A 70 -16.80 1.72 16.40
C GLY A 70 -17.10 1.95 14.91
N ALA A 71 -16.23 1.46 14.02
CA ALA A 71 -16.28 1.72 12.57
C ALA A 71 -16.12 3.21 12.17
N ASP A 72 -15.55 4.03 13.06
CA ASP A 72 -15.22 5.42 12.80
C ASP A 72 -13.70 5.57 12.55
N PRO A 73 -13.27 5.93 11.33
CA PRO A 73 -11.86 6.17 11.00
C PRO A 73 -11.22 7.31 11.80
N ALA A 74 -11.98 8.34 12.18
CA ALA A 74 -11.44 9.46 12.94
C ALA A 74 -10.97 9.01 14.32
N VAL A 75 -11.70 8.09 14.94
CA VAL A 75 -11.31 7.46 16.22
C VAL A 75 -10.06 6.60 16.04
N GLY A 76 -9.98 5.81 14.96
CA GLY A 76 -8.79 5.02 14.64
C GLY A 76 -7.54 5.89 14.45
N LYS A 77 -7.68 7.01 13.75
CA LYS A 77 -6.61 7.99 13.55
C LYS A 77 -6.17 8.66 14.84
N ALA A 78 -7.11 9.15 15.64
CA ALA A 78 -6.82 9.77 16.94
C ALA A 78 -6.11 8.77 17.88
N ALA A 79 -6.55 7.52 17.91
CA ALA A 79 -5.92 6.45 18.68
C ALA A 79 -4.46 6.19 18.28
N ALA A 80 -4.17 6.21 16.97
CA ALA A 80 -2.81 6.04 16.46
C ALA A 80 -1.93 7.24 16.79
N GLU A 81 -2.45 8.47 16.68
CA GLU A 81 -1.72 9.68 17.06
C GLU A 81 -1.45 9.77 18.57
N GLU A 82 -2.40 9.34 19.41
CA GLU A 82 -2.19 9.21 20.86
C GLU A 82 -1.00 8.29 21.17
N SER A 83 -0.83 7.23 20.38
CA SER A 83 0.14 6.16 20.62
C SER A 83 1.38 6.29 19.71
N ARG A 84 1.63 7.47 19.13
CA ARG A 84 2.63 7.69 18.07
C ARG A 84 4.05 7.29 18.51
N ASP A 85 4.45 7.64 19.73
CA ASP A 85 5.79 7.34 20.24
C ASP A 85 6.01 5.83 20.43
N GLU A 86 5.00 5.12 20.94
CA GLU A 86 5.03 3.66 21.12
C GLU A 86 5.11 2.96 19.76
N LEU A 87 4.26 3.38 18.81
CA LEU A 87 4.28 2.89 17.43
C LEU A 87 5.65 3.08 16.80
N LYS A 88 6.25 4.27 16.93
CA LYS A 88 7.57 4.56 16.39
C LYS A 88 8.66 3.66 16.95
N GLU A 89 8.62 3.36 18.26
CA GLU A 89 9.59 2.44 18.86
C GLU A 89 9.39 1.00 18.38
N ALA A 90 8.15 0.54 18.20
CA ALA A 90 7.87 -0.80 17.64
C ALA A 90 8.31 -0.97 16.18
N LEU A 91 8.26 0.09 15.37
CA LEU A 91 8.67 0.06 13.96
C LEU A 91 10.17 0.25 13.74
N LYS A 92 10.88 0.74 14.75
CA LYS A 92 12.29 1.12 14.66
C LYS A 92 13.20 -0.02 14.23
N GLY A 93 14.20 0.33 13.42
CA GLY A 93 15.23 -0.59 12.92
C GLY A 93 14.79 -1.46 11.75
N ALA A 94 13.55 -1.34 11.28
CA ALA A 94 13.11 -2.01 10.05
C ALA A 94 13.73 -1.35 8.81
N ASP A 95 14.24 -2.16 7.89
CA ASP A 95 14.63 -1.70 6.54
C ASP A 95 13.41 -1.64 5.62
N MET A 96 12.41 -2.48 5.89
CA MET A 96 11.15 -2.58 5.14
C MET A 96 9.97 -2.86 6.09
N ILE A 97 8.86 -2.18 5.86
CA ILE A 97 7.63 -2.32 6.64
C ILE A 97 6.46 -2.59 5.70
N PHE A 98 5.79 -3.72 5.89
CA PHE A 98 4.50 -3.99 5.28
C PHE A 98 3.38 -3.50 6.21
N VAL A 99 2.49 -2.66 5.70
CA VAL A 99 1.28 -2.25 6.42
C VAL A 99 0.10 -3.00 5.80
N THR A 100 -0.53 -3.89 6.57
CA THR A 100 -1.70 -4.66 6.13
C THR A 100 -2.95 -4.28 6.91
N ALA A 101 -4.03 -3.98 6.18
CA ALA A 101 -5.29 -3.55 6.77
C ALA A 101 -6.49 -3.94 5.91
N GLY A 102 -7.60 -4.22 6.58
CA GLY A 102 -8.92 -4.26 5.95
C GLY A 102 -9.55 -2.87 5.97
N GLU A 103 -9.66 -2.25 4.80
CA GLU A 103 -10.19 -0.90 4.64
C GLU A 103 -11.72 -0.88 4.76
N GLY A 104 -12.28 0.24 5.23
CA GLY A 104 -13.71 0.40 5.45
C GLY A 104 -14.16 0.21 6.90
N GLY A 105 -13.24 -0.20 7.78
CA GLY A 105 -13.41 -0.19 9.24
C GLY A 105 -13.05 1.16 9.87
N GLY A 106 -12.95 1.19 11.21
CA GLY A 106 -12.48 2.38 11.94
C GLY A 106 -10.97 2.34 12.16
N THR A 107 -10.48 1.30 12.82
CA THR A 107 -9.05 1.19 13.19
C THR A 107 -8.13 1.05 12.00
N GLY A 108 -8.38 0.07 11.11
CA GLY A 108 -7.54 -0.16 9.92
C GLY A 108 -7.42 1.11 9.07
N THR A 109 -8.57 1.59 8.57
CA THR A 109 -8.68 2.80 7.74
C THR A 109 -8.04 4.04 8.37
N GLY A 110 -8.23 4.27 9.67
CA GLY A 110 -7.75 5.49 10.34
C GLY A 110 -6.30 5.43 10.80
N ALA A 111 -5.84 4.26 11.26
CA ALA A 111 -4.51 4.09 11.85
C ALA A 111 -3.44 3.68 10.82
N ALA A 112 -3.80 2.95 9.76
CA ALA A 112 -2.82 2.49 8.77
C ALA A 112 -2.03 3.64 8.12
N PRO A 113 -2.64 4.78 7.74
CA PRO A 113 -1.88 5.92 7.21
C PRO A 113 -0.87 6.49 8.21
N ILE A 114 -1.20 6.53 9.51
CA ILE A 114 -0.29 7.00 10.56
C ILE A 114 0.90 6.04 10.72
N VAL A 115 0.64 4.73 10.69
CA VAL A 115 1.70 3.70 10.73
C VAL A 115 2.63 3.83 9.51
N ALA A 116 2.07 4.03 8.32
CA ALA A 116 2.84 4.22 7.09
C ALA A 116 3.69 5.51 7.15
N GLN A 117 3.12 6.62 7.62
CA GLN A 117 3.85 7.86 7.83
C GLN A 117 5.05 7.68 8.79
N LEU A 118 4.87 6.92 9.88
CA LEU A 118 5.95 6.62 10.82
C LEU A 118 7.04 5.74 10.17
N ALA A 119 6.67 4.80 9.31
CA ALA A 119 7.63 4.00 8.55
C ALA A 119 8.49 4.87 7.62
N GLU A 120 7.86 5.84 6.92
CA GLU A 120 8.55 6.83 6.10
C GLU A 120 9.51 7.69 6.92
N GLU A 121 9.08 8.22 8.07
CA GLU A 121 9.95 8.98 8.99
C GLU A 121 11.18 8.20 9.46
N LEU A 122 11.06 6.88 9.57
CA LEU A 122 12.13 5.97 9.97
C LEU A 122 13.05 5.58 8.80
N GLY A 123 12.71 5.95 7.56
CA GLY A 123 13.47 5.63 6.35
C GLY A 123 13.29 4.19 5.83
N ALA A 124 12.30 3.47 6.38
CA ALA A 124 11.97 2.13 5.93
C ALA A 124 11.23 2.18 4.59
N LEU A 125 11.47 1.21 3.71
CA LEU A 125 10.65 1.03 2.51
C LEU A 125 9.24 0.60 2.95
N CYS A 126 8.23 1.42 2.71
CA CYS A 126 6.87 1.18 3.19
C CYS A 126 5.97 0.65 2.07
N VAL A 127 5.44 -0.56 2.25
CA VAL A 127 4.51 -1.20 1.30
C VAL A 127 3.17 -1.40 1.98
N GLY A 128 2.13 -0.74 1.47
CA GLY A 128 0.75 -0.99 1.88
C GLY A 128 0.16 -2.17 1.12
N VAL A 129 -0.43 -3.13 1.83
CA VAL A 129 -1.18 -4.24 1.23
C VAL A 129 -2.56 -4.28 1.88
N VAL A 130 -3.57 -3.77 1.20
CA VAL A 130 -4.89 -3.52 1.80
C VAL A 130 -6.03 -4.12 0.99
N THR A 131 -7.12 -4.48 1.66
CA THR A 131 -8.34 -4.95 0.98
C THR A 131 -9.44 -3.91 1.02
N ARG A 132 -10.14 -3.73 -0.11
CA ARG A 132 -11.46 -3.09 -0.14
C ARG A 132 -12.54 -4.10 0.27
N PRO A 133 -13.60 -3.67 0.99
CA PRO A 133 -14.64 -4.56 1.50
C PRO A 133 -15.46 -5.18 0.36
N PHE A 134 -16.16 -6.28 0.66
CA PHE A 134 -17.13 -6.85 -0.27
C PHE A 134 -18.32 -5.91 -0.46
N SER A 135 -18.94 -5.93 -1.64
CA SER A 135 -20.15 -5.16 -1.95
C SER A 135 -21.29 -5.42 -0.95
N PHE A 136 -21.41 -6.65 -0.42
CA PHE A 136 -22.46 -7.01 0.53
C PHE A 136 -22.28 -6.36 1.91
N GLU A 137 -21.09 -5.86 2.25
CA GLU A 137 -20.83 -5.18 3.53
C GLU A 137 -21.40 -3.76 3.56
N GLY A 138 -21.81 -3.24 2.40
CA GLY A 138 -22.58 -2.01 2.27
C GLY A 138 -21.77 -0.81 1.80
N ARG A 139 -22.48 0.13 1.14
CA ARG A 139 -21.89 1.30 0.47
C ARG A 139 -21.05 2.18 1.40
N ARG A 140 -21.50 2.41 2.64
CA ARG A 140 -20.79 3.24 3.61
C ARG A 140 -19.37 2.71 3.89
N ARG A 141 -19.18 1.39 4.01
CA ARG A 141 -17.85 0.80 4.20
C ARG A 141 -16.98 1.01 2.97
N ALA A 142 -17.54 0.86 1.76
CA ALA A 142 -16.79 1.07 0.52
C ALA A 142 -16.34 2.54 0.35
N GLU A 143 -17.19 3.51 0.71
CA GLU A 143 -16.84 4.94 0.69
C GLU A 143 -15.70 5.24 1.69
N VAL A 144 -15.82 4.74 2.92
CA VAL A 144 -14.77 4.86 3.95
C VAL A 144 -13.46 4.23 3.48
N ALA A 145 -13.52 3.02 2.90
CA ALA A 145 -12.35 2.34 2.38
C ALA A 145 -11.66 3.12 1.26
N SER A 146 -12.44 3.78 0.40
CA SER A 146 -11.90 4.55 -0.71
C SER A 146 -11.11 5.76 -0.23
N LEU A 147 -11.62 6.45 0.79
CA LEU A 147 -10.92 7.56 1.46
C LEU A 147 -9.66 7.08 2.18
N GLY A 148 -9.73 5.96 2.92
CA GLY A 148 -8.57 5.38 3.61
C GLY A 148 -7.46 4.96 2.65
N VAL A 149 -7.81 4.31 1.53
CA VAL A 149 -6.87 3.95 0.46
C VAL A 149 -6.21 5.18 -0.16
N GLU A 150 -6.95 6.27 -0.35
CA GLU A 150 -6.39 7.53 -0.84
C GLU A 150 -5.41 8.16 0.14
N GLU A 151 -5.76 8.22 1.43
CA GLU A 151 -4.90 8.77 2.48
C GLU A 151 -3.63 7.91 2.68
N LEU A 152 -3.77 6.59 2.69
CA LEU A 152 -2.64 5.67 2.81
C LEU A 152 -1.67 5.80 1.63
N ARG A 153 -2.18 6.03 0.42
CA ARG A 153 -1.35 6.16 -0.80
C ARG A 153 -0.34 7.31 -0.69
N ASP A 154 -0.66 8.37 0.04
CA ASP A 154 0.21 9.52 0.22
C ASP A 154 1.40 9.24 1.17
N HIS A 155 1.39 8.10 1.87
CA HIS A 155 2.36 7.76 2.92
C HIS A 155 3.10 6.42 2.69
N VAL A 156 2.87 5.76 1.55
CA VAL A 156 3.55 4.50 1.20
C VAL A 156 4.34 4.65 -0.10
N ASP A 157 5.44 3.92 -0.22
CA ASP A 157 6.21 3.84 -1.47
C ASP A 157 5.41 3.09 -2.54
N THR A 158 4.80 1.97 -2.14
CA THR A 158 3.95 1.13 -2.99
C THR A 158 2.67 0.76 -2.26
N LEU A 159 1.54 0.84 -2.95
CA LEU A 159 0.22 0.42 -2.44
C LEU A 159 -0.38 -0.67 -3.33
N ILE A 160 -0.52 -1.87 -2.78
CA ILE A 160 -1.25 -2.99 -3.37
C ILE A 160 -2.68 -2.96 -2.80
N VAL A 161 -3.66 -2.75 -3.68
CA VAL A 161 -5.08 -2.75 -3.32
C VAL A 161 -5.73 -4.02 -3.86
N ILE A 162 -6.35 -4.78 -2.97
CA ILE A 162 -7.07 -6.01 -3.30
C ILE A 162 -8.58 -5.74 -3.19
N GLU A 163 -9.32 -5.97 -4.27
CA GLU A 163 -10.78 -5.88 -4.26
C GLU A 163 -11.40 -7.20 -3.84
N ASN A 164 -12.01 -7.26 -2.64
CA ASN A 164 -12.62 -8.51 -2.15
C ASN A 164 -13.72 -9.04 -3.08
N ASP A 165 -14.43 -8.18 -3.82
CA ASP A 165 -15.42 -8.61 -4.81
C ASP A 165 -14.82 -9.45 -5.95
N ARG A 166 -13.53 -9.30 -6.26
CA ARG A 166 -12.85 -10.13 -7.29
C ARG A 166 -12.68 -11.56 -6.83
N LEU A 167 -12.56 -11.76 -5.52
CA LEU A 167 -12.50 -13.08 -4.91
C LEU A 167 -13.80 -13.87 -5.18
N LEU A 168 -14.94 -13.17 -5.30
CA LEU A 168 -16.22 -13.80 -5.64
C LEU A 168 -16.28 -14.39 -7.06
N GLN A 169 -15.36 -14.00 -7.96
CA GLN A 169 -15.30 -14.51 -9.33
C GLN A 169 -14.59 -15.86 -9.43
N VAL A 170 -13.75 -16.18 -8.44
CA VAL A 170 -12.92 -17.39 -8.42
C VAL A 170 -13.44 -18.48 -7.48
N VAL A 171 -14.43 -18.16 -6.65
CA VAL A 171 -14.99 -19.10 -5.65
C VAL A 171 -16.32 -19.72 -6.10
N ASP A 172 -16.64 -20.89 -5.53
CA ASP A 172 -17.93 -21.54 -5.74
C ASP A 172 -19.08 -20.72 -5.14
N LYS A 173 -20.26 -20.75 -5.77
CA LYS A 173 -21.46 -20.05 -5.29
C LYS A 173 -21.93 -20.48 -3.90
N ARG A 174 -21.45 -21.61 -3.38
CA ARG A 174 -21.75 -22.16 -2.04
C ARG A 174 -20.75 -21.74 -0.97
N THR A 175 -19.75 -20.93 -1.32
CA THR A 175 -18.73 -20.44 -0.38
C THR A 175 -19.40 -19.66 0.75
N SER A 176 -19.04 -19.99 2.00
CA SER A 176 -19.59 -19.30 3.16
C SER A 176 -18.95 -17.92 3.36
N ILE A 177 -19.59 -17.04 4.13
CA ILE A 177 -19.02 -15.73 4.47
C ILE A 177 -17.67 -15.88 5.19
N VAL A 178 -17.56 -16.88 6.07
CA VAL A 178 -16.32 -17.16 6.81
C VAL A 178 -15.20 -17.55 5.85
N ASP A 179 -15.49 -18.40 4.87
CA ASP A 179 -14.49 -18.83 3.89
C ASP A 179 -14.11 -17.69 2.93
N ALA A 180 -15.06 -16.78 2.61
CA ALA A 180 -14.77 -15.60 1.81
C ALA A 180 -13.79 -14.64 2.50
N PHE A 181 -13.95 -14.38 3.81
CA PHE A 181 -12.98 -13.57 4.55
C PHE A 181 -11.63 -14.27 4.70
N LYS A 182 -11.61 -15.59 4.93
CA LYS A 182 -10.35 -16.36 4.93
C LYS A 182 -9.62 -16.28 3.59
N LEU A 183 -10.34 -16.21 2.49
CA LEU A 183 -9.74 -16.02 1.18
C LEU A 183 -9.13 -14.61 1.05
N ALA A 184 -9.80 -13.58 1.55
CA ALA A 184 -9.22 -12.23 1.58
C ALA A 184 -7.93 -12.19 2.42
N ASP A 185 -7.95 -12.81 3.61
CA ASP A 185 -6.77 -12.93 4.47
C ASP A 185 -5.64 -13.70 3.77
N ASP A 186 -5.97 -14.76 3.01
CA ASP A 186 -4.98 -15.52 2.24
C ASP A 186 -4.37 -14.69 1.11
N VAL A 187 -5.13 -13.83 0.44
CA VAL A 187 -4.59 -12.95 -0.61
C VAL A 187 -3.69 -11.87 -0.01
N LEU A 188 -4.03 -11.31 1.16
CA LEU A 188 -3.13 -10.42 1.91
C LEU A 188 -1.81 -11.14 2.27
N ARG A 189 -1.91 -12.37 2.78
CA ARG A 189 -0.75 -13.23 3.07
C ARG A 189 0.09 -13.44 1.83
N GLN A 190 -0.51 -13.79 0.70
CA GLN A 190 0.21 -14.02 -0.55
C GLN A 190 0.89 -12.75 -1.07
N GLY A 191 0.29 -11.57 -0.90
CA GLY A 191 0.89 -10.30 -1.31
C GLY A 191 2.10 -9.89 -0.51
N VAL A 192 2.09 -10.14 0.81
CA VAL A 192 3.30 -9.98 1.63
C VAL A 192 4.32 -11.06 1.28
N GLN A 193 3.90 -12.34 1.27
CA GLN A 193 4.77 -13.48 1.02
C GLN A 193 5.52 -13.37 -0.31
N GLY A 194 4.83 -12.98 -1.39
CA GLY A 194 5.40 -12.91 -2.73
C GLY A 194 6.64 -12.01 -2.82
N ILE A 195 6.70 -10.97 -1.97
CA ILE A 195 7.85 -10.04 -1.89
C ILE A 195 8.84 -10.52 -0.84
N THR A 196 8.37 -10.94 0.34
CA THR A 196 9.28 -11.35 1.43
C THR A 196 10.10 -12.57 1.04
N ASP A 197 9.51 -13.55 0.36
CA ASP A 197 10.19 -14.78 -0.04
C ASP A 197 11.39 -14.51 -0.96
N LEU A 198 11.34 -13.45 -1.77
CA LEU A 198 12.45 -13.04 -2.62
C LEU A 198 13.66 -12.51 -1.86
N ILE A 199 13.45 -12.05 -0.62
CA ILE A 199 14.47 -11.42 0.21
C ILE A 199 14.95 -12.40 1.29
N THR A 200 14.03 -13.15 1.89
CA THR A 200 14.29 -13.97 3.08
C THR A 200 14.67 -15.41 2.76
N ILE A 201 14.22 -15.95 1.62
CA ILE A 201 14.47 -17.34 1.26
C ILE A 201 15.61 -17.38 0.24
N PRO A 202 16.69 -18.12 0.50
CA PRO A 202 17.72 -18.36 -0.50
C PRO A 202 17.14 -19.07 -1.72
N GLY A 203 17.12 -18.36 -2.85
CA GLY A 203 16.70 -18.84 -4.16
C GLY A 203 17.87 -19.29 -5.04
N LEU A 204 17.52 -19.88 -6.20
CA LEU A 204 18.48 -20.15 -7.29
C LEU A 204 18.99 -18.85 -7.90
N VAL A 205 18.13 -17.84 -7.94
CA VAL A 205 18.44 -16.47 -8.34
C VAL A 205 18.05 -15.58 -7.16
N ASN A 206 19.05 -15.25 -6.34
CA ASN A 206 18.86 -14.34 -5.22
C ASN A 206 18.81 -12.91 -5.73
N LEU A 207 17.75 -12.21 -5.34
CA LEU A 207 17.67 -10.76 -5.46
C LEU A 207 18.22 -10.12 -4.21
N ASP A 208 18.84 -8.95 -4.34
CA ASP A 208 19.20 -8.17 -3.17
C ASP A 208 18.06 -7.21 -2.77
N PHE A 209 18.12 -6.68 -1.56
CA PHE A 209 17.12 -5.74 -1.08
C PHE A 209 17.13 -4.40 -1.87
N ALA A 210 18.27 -4.03 -2.47
CA ALA A 210 18.40 -2.80 -3.24
C ALA A 210 17.65 -2.89 -4.57
N ASP A 211 17.64 -4.06 -5.20
CA ASP A 211 16.85 -4.39 -6.38
C ASP A 211 15.35 -4.19 -6.09
N VAL A 212 14.84 -4.81 -5.01
CA VAL A 212 13.44 -4.66 -4.59
C VAL A 212 13.11 -3.19 -4.28
N ARG A 213 13.97 -2.51 -3.52
CA ARG A 213 13.80 -1.08 -3.21
C ARG A 213 13.76 -0.22 -4.47
N THR A 214 14.54 -0.52 -5.50
CA THR A 214 14.58 0.25 -6.76
C THR A 214 13.26 0.21 -7.52
N ILE A 215 12.54 -0.92 -7.50
CA ILE A 215 11.24 -1.05 -8.18
C ILE A 215 10.08 -0.55 -7.33
N MET A 216 10.17 -0.70 -6.01
CA MET A 216 9.05 -0.42 -5.11
C MET A 216 9.09 0.99 -4.51
N SER A 217 10.24 1.66 -4.45
CA SER A 217 10.32 3.04 -3.98
C SER A 217 9.56 4.00 -4.89
N GLU A 218 8.68 4.81 -4.29
CA GLU A 218 7.82 5.78 -4.99
C GLU A 218 7.00 5.21 -6.17
N ALA A 219 6.75 3.90 -6.20
CA ALA A 219 6.08 3.24 -7.32
C ALA A 219 4.57 3.52 -7.38
N GLY A 220 3.99 4.00 -6.27
CA GLY A 220 2.58 4.36 -6.17
C GLY A 220 1.69 3.12 -6.16
N SER A 221 0.67 3.07 -7.02
CA SER A 221 -0.22 1.91 -7.08
C SER A 221 0.48 0.71 -7.74
N ALA A 222 0.30 -0.46 -7.12
CA ALA A 222 0.75 -1.73 -7.64
C ALA A 222 -0.40 -2.72 -7.78
N LEU A 223 -0.26 -3.64 -8.73
CA LEU A 223 -1.19 -4.74 -8.95
C LEU A 223 -0.47 -6.06 -8.74
N MET A 224 -1.17 -7.03 -8.17
CA MET A 224 -0.65 -8.35 -7.90
C MET A 224 -1.43 -9.42 -8.66
N GLY A 225 -0.70 -10.27 -9.37
CA GLY A 225 -1.23 -11.45 -10.04
C GLY A 225 -0.54 -12.71 -9.53
N ILE A 226 -1.31 -13.76 -9.27
CA ILE A 226 -0.80 -15.04 -8.79
C ILE A 226 -1.38 -16.15 -9.65
N GLY A 227 -0.51 -17.08 -10.05
CA GLY A 227 -0.89 -18.28 -10.77
C GLY A 227 -0.19 -19.50 -10.19
N ILE A 228 -0.90 -20.63 -10.16
CA ILE A 228 -0.39 -21.91 -9.67
C ILE A 228 -0.74 -22.98 -10.69
N ALA A 229 0.25 -23.80 -11.08
CA ALA A 229 0.02 -24.92 -11.96
C ALA A 229 0.98 -26.07 -11.64
N SER A 230 0.64 -27.27 -12.11
CA SER A 230 1.39 -28.51 -11.92
C SER A 230 1.44 -29.30 -13.23
N GLY A 231 2.34 -30.29 -13.34
CA GLY A 231 2.50 -31.11 -14.52
C GLY A 231 3.28 -30.46 -15.68
N GLU A 232 3.10 -30.96 -16.89
CA GLU A 232 3.86 -30.51 -18.07
C GLU A 232 3.48 -29.07 -18.47
N GLY A 233 4.50 -28.21 -18.67
CA GLY A 233 4.28 -26.80 -18.99
C GLY A 233 3.74 -25.96 -17.84
N ARG A 234 3.83 -26.46 -16.59
CA ARG A 234 3.34 -25.79 -15.37
C ARG A 234 3.83 -24.35 -15.21
N ALA A 235 5.10 -24.05 -15.45
CA ALA A 235 5.61 -22.69 -15.27
C ALA A 235 4.98 -21.69 -16.26
N THR A 236 4.87 -22.06 -17.53
CA THR A 236 4.15 -21.28 -18.55
C THR A 236 2.67 -21.10 -18.19
N ALA A 237 2.01 -22.17 -17.72
CA ALA A 237 0.60 -22.11 -17.32
C ALA A 237 0.38 -21.22 -16.09
N ALA A 238 1.23 -21.33 -15.08
CA ALA A 238 1.20 -20.48 -13.88
C ALA A 238 1.47 -19.01 -14.23
N ALA A 239 2.45 -18.73 -15.10
CA ALA A 239 2.71 -17.37 -15.57
C ALA A 239 1.51 -16.76 -16.29
N ARG A 240 0.86 -17.53 -17.19
CA ARG A 240 -0.37 -17.09 -17.88
C ARG A 240 -1.51 -16.78 -16.91
N GLN A 241 -1.71 -17.63 -15.90
CA GLN A 241 -2.71 -17.38 -14.86
C GLN A 241 -2.39 -16.13 -14.05
N ALA A 242 -1.11 -15.90 -13.72
CA ALA A 242 -0.69 -14.73 -12.96
C ALA A 242 -0.97 -13.42 -13.72
N VAL A 243 -0.61 -13.34 -15.01
CA VAL A 243 -0.84 -12.15 -15.84
C VAL A 243 -2.31 -11.91 -16.19
N SER A 244 -3.14 -12.96 -16.13
CA SER A 244 -4.59 -12.86 -16.32
C SER A 244 -5.39 -12.97 -15.03
N SER A 245 -4.73 -12.77 -13.87
CA SER A 245 -5.36 -12.99 -12.57
C SER A 245 -6.51 -12.00 -12.34
N PRO A 246 -7.66 -12.45 -11.82
CA PRO A 246 -8.78 -11.55 -11.48
C PRO A 246 -8.46 -10.50 -10.42
N LEU A 247 -7.35 -10.68 -9.70
CA LEU A 247 -6.82 -9.73 -8.72
C LEU A 247 -6.19 -8.49 -9.38
N LEU A 248 -5.88 -8.56 -10.67
CA LEU A 248 -5.42 -7.44 -11.46
C LEU A 248 -6.65 -6.61 -11.89
N GLU A 249 -6.87 -5.45 -11.26
CA GLU A 249 -7.96 -4.53 -11.64
C GLU A 249 -7.88 -4.11 -13.12
N SER A 250 -6.65 -4.02 -13.65
CA SER A 250 -6.33 -3.74 -15.05
C SER A 250 -5.26 -4.68 -15.57
N SER A 251 -5.09 -4.75 -16.90
CA SER A 251 -3.95 -5.47 -17.50
C SER A 251 -2.62 -4.98 -16.92
N ILE A 252 -1.61 -5.86 -16.88
CA ILE A 252 -0.22 -5.49 -16.57
C ILE A 252 0.44 -4.68 -17.69
N GLU A 253 -0.26 -4.52 -18.83
CA GLU A 253 0.14 -3.62 -19.92
C GLU A 253 0.37 -2.19 -19.39
N GLY A 254 1.55 -1.64 -19.68
CA GLY A 254 1.94 -0.28 -19.27
C GLY A 254 2.56 -0.19 -17.88
N ALA A 255 2.76 -1.31 -17.17
CA ALA A 255 3.63 -1.35 -16.01
C ALA A 255 5.08 -1.09 -16.44
N THR A 256 5.76 -0.17 -15.74
CA THR A 256 7.16 0.19 -16.01
C THR A 256 8.13 -0.50 -15.05
N GLY A 257 7.62 -1.07 -13.95
CA GLY A 257 8.35 -1.92 -13.02
C GLY A 257 7.62 -3.24 -12.82
N ILE A 258 8.34 -4.35 -12.87
CA ILE A 258 7.78 -5.68 -12.58
C ILE A 258 8.71 -6.41 -11.63
N LEU A 259 8.15 -6.95 -10.57
CA LEU A 259 8.77 -7.93 -9.71
C LEU A 259 8.11 -9.29 -10.00
N LEU A 260 8.91 -10.23 -10.50
CA LEU A 260 8.50 -11.58 -10.85
C LEU A 260 9.19 -12.57 -9.91
N ASN A 261 8.38 -13.30 -9.14
CA ASN A 261 8.83 -14.41 -8.31
C ASN A 261 8.29 -15.73 -8.86
N VAL A 262 9.20 -16.68 -9.14
CA VAL A 262 8.86 -18.05 -9.52
C VAL A 262 9.28 -18.98 -8.39
N THR A 263 8.30 -19.59 -7.72
CA THR A 263 8.52 -20.55 -6.64
C THR A 263 8.15 -21.95 -7.13
N GLY A 264 9.03 -22.93 -6.92
CA GLY A 264 8.75 -24.32 -7.25
C GLY A 264 9.53 -25.28 -6.38
N GLY A 265 9.22 -26.57 -6.50
CA GLY A 265 9.99 -27.62 -5.83
C GLY A 265 11.43 -27.74 -6.38
N PRO A 266 12.28 -28.57 -5.75
CA PRO A 266 13.67 -28.79 -6.16
C PRO A 266 13.85 -29.29 -7.60
N ASN A 267 12.77 -29.77 -8.22
CA ASN A 267 12.75 -30.26 -9.58
C ASN A 267 12.51 -29.16 -10.64
N ILE A 268 12.30 -27.90 -10.24
CA ILE A 268 12.05 -26.81 -11.19
C ILE A 268 13.28 -26.58 -12.08
N GLY A 269 13.07 -26.66 -13.39
CA GLY A 269 14.14 -26.50 -14.38
C GLY A 269 14.39 -25.04 -14.76
N LEU A 270 15.62 -24.72 -15.17
CA LEU A 270 15.97 -23.39 -15.71
C LEU A 270 15.10 -23.01 -16.92
N PHE A 271 14.74 -23.98 -17.77
CA PHE A 271 13.91 -23.74 -18.95
C PHE A 271 12.48 -23.34 -18.57
N GLU A 272 11.88 -24.03 -17.59
CA GLU A 272 10.56 -23.69 -17.06
C GLU A 272 10.53 -22.25 -16.52
N VAL A 273 11.58 -21.89 -15.77
CA VAL A 273 11.76 -20.54 -15.23
C VAL A 273 11.87 -19.49 -16.34
N ASN A 274 12.66 -19.76 -17.38
CA ASN A 274 12.83 -18.84 -18.51
C ASN A 274 11.51 -18.64 -19.28
N GLU A 275 10.77 -19.71 -19.55
CA GLU A 275 9.47 -19.60 -20.22
C GLU A 275 8.46 -18.76 -19.43
N ALA A 276 8.41 -18.92 -18.10
CA ALA A 276 7.56 -18.11 -17.24
C ALA A 276 7.94 -16.61 -17.32
N ALA A 277 9.23 -16.30 -17.31
CA ALA A 277 9.73 -14.93 -17.45
C ALA A 277 9.39 -14.31 -18.81
N GLU A 278 9.52 -15.07 -19.90
CA GLU A 278 9.15 -14.62 -21.25
C GLU A 278 7.67 -14.29 -21.37
N VAL A 279 6.79 -15.11 -20.77
CA VAL A 279 5.33 -14.86 -20.77
C VAL A 279 5.00 -13.54 -20.08
N VAL A 280 5.59 -13.28 -18.91
CA VAL A 280 5.31 -12.06 -18.14
C VAL A 280 5.89 -10.83 -18.84
N THR A 281 7.13 -10.91 -19.32
CA THR A 281 7.80 -9.80 -20.01
C THR A 281 7.08 -9.43 -21.31
N SER A 282 6.55 -10.42 -22.04
CA SER A 282 5.80 -10.18 -23.28
C SER A 282 4.44 -9.49 -23.08
N ALA A 283 3.89 -9.54 -21.86
CA ALA A 283 2.63 -8.90 -21.50
C ALA A 283 2.81 -7.50 -20.89
N ALA A 284 4.06 -7.08 -20.64
CA ALA A 284 4.42 -5.80 -20.05
C ALA A 284 4.80 -4.73 -21.09
N ASP A 285 5.16 -3.53 -20.63
CA ASP A 285 5.80 -2.53 -21.51
C ASP A 285 7.18 -3.05 -21.99
N GLN A 286 7.55 -2.75 -23.24
CA GLN A 286 8.84 -3.19 -23.81
C GLN A 286 10.05 -2.60 -23.08
N ASN A 287 9.87 -1.50 -22.35
CA ASN A 287 10.91 -0.85 -21.55
C ASN A 287 10.69 -1.06 -20.04
N ALA A 288 9.82 -2.00 -19.66
CA ALA A 288 9.61 -2.33 -18.25
C ALA A 288 10.91 -2.85 -17.63
N ASN A 289 11.28 -2.30 -16.47
CA ASN A 289 12.33 -2.87 -15.65
C ASN A 289 11.79 -4.11 -14.95
N VAL A 290 12.26 -5.29 -15.35
CA VAL A 290 11.82 -6.58 -14.79
C VAL A 290 12.87 -7.13 -13.86
N ILE A 291 12.52 -7.24 -12.59
CA ILE A 291 13.30 -7.92 -11.57
C ILE A 291 12.77 -9.34 -11.42
N PHE A 292 13.68 -10.30 -11.53
CA PHE A 292 13.37 -11.72 -11.58
C PHE A 292 14.00 -12.47 -10.41
N GLY A 293 13.20 -13.22 -9.66
CA GLY A 293 13.66 -14.13 -8.61
C GLY A 293 13.09 -15.53 -8.77
N ALA A 294 13.89 -16.52 -8.35
CA ALA A 294 13.54 -17.94 -8.39
C ALA A 294 13.79 -18.58 -7.02
N VAL A 295 12.73 -19.05 -6.36
CA VAL A 295 12.78 -19.62 -5.00
C VAL A 295 12.47 -21.12 -5.04
N ILE A 296 13.22 -21.90 -4.27
CA ILE A 296 12.94 -23.34 -4.08
C ILE A 296 12.17 -23.53 -2.78
N ASP A 297 10.99 -24.15 -2.88
CA ASP A 297 10.16 -24.54 -1.75
C ASP A 297 9.84 -26.04 -1.83
N ASP A 298 10.44 -26.82 -0.93
CA ASP A 298 10.25 -28.27 -0.84
C ASP A 298 8.79 -28.67 -0.60
N ALA A 299 7.99 -27.78 0.01
CA ALA A 299 6.58 -28.06 0.31
C ALA A 299 5.69 -28.06 -0.94
N LEU A 300 6.13 -27.45 -2.05
CA LEU A 300 5.34 -27.36 -3.29
C LEU A 300 5.33 -28.66 -4.11
N GLY A 301 6.30 -29.56 -3.92
CA GLY A 301 6.39 -30.79 -4.68
C GLY A 301 6.45 -30.54 -6.20
N ASP A 302 5.37 -30.87 -6.91
CA ASP A 302 5.26 -30.69 -8.37
C ASP A 302 4.58 -29.38 -8.81
N GLU A 303 4.16 -28.54 -7.86
CA GLU A 303 3.54 -27.25 -8.17
C GLU A 303 4.60 -26.17 -8.46
N VAL A 304 4.27 -25.28 -9.39
CA VAL A 304 4.97 -24.01 -9.63
C VAL A 304 3.99 -22.88 -9.38
N ARG A 305 4.40 -21.95 -8.53
CA ARG A 305 3.70 -20.71 -8.23
C ARG A 305 4.45 -19.55 -8.88
N VAL A 306 3.73 -18.74 -9.65
CA VAL A 306 4.24 -17.51 -10.23
C VAL A 306 3.51 -16.34 -9.60
N THR A 307 4.25 -15.41 -9.00
CA THR A 307 3.73 -14.17 -8.46
C THR A 307 4.30 -13.01 -9.24
N VAL A 308 3.42 -12.14 -9.75
CA VAL A 308 3.75 -10.96 -10.52
C VAL A 308 3.26 -9.74 -9.75
N ILE A 309 4.15 -8.81 -9.48
CA ILE A 309 3.82 -7.51 -8.91
C ILE A 309 4.22 -6.46 -9.93
N ALA A 310 3.20 -5.82 -10.49
CA ALA A 310 3.36 -4.79 -11.50
C ALA A 310 3.23 -3.42 -10.83
N THR A 311 4.17 -2.52 -11.11
CA THR A 311 4.24 -1.18 -10.55
C THR A 311 4.51 -0.14 -11.64
N GLY A 312 4.42 1.14 -11.29
CA GLY A 312 4.75 2.22 -12.22
C GLY A 312 3.79 2.31 -13.40
N PHE A 313 2.52 1.97 -13.18
CA PHE A 313 1.45 2.31 -14.11
C PHE A 313 1.45 3.84 -14.26
N GLY A 314 1.66 4.32 -15.48
CA GLY A 314 1.84 5.74 -15.77
C GLY A 314 0.80 6.62 -15.07
N PRO A 315 1.13 7.89 -14.77
CA PRO A 315 0.35 8.70 -13.85
C PRO A 315 -1.13 8.67 -14.23
N SER A 316 -1.94 8.06 -13.36
CA SER A 316 -3.36 8.40 -13.34
C SER A 316 -3.39 9.93 -13.31
N ARG A 317 -4.19 10.53 -14.20
CA ARG A 317 -4.22 11.98 -14.45
C ARG A 317 -4.72 12.81 -13.26
N ILE A 318 -4.58 12.32 -12.03
CA ILE A 318 -4.94 12.94 -10.77
C ILE A 318 -3.67 13.24 -9.94
N ARG A 319 -2.60 13.73 -10.59
CA ARG A 319 -1.57 14.49 -9.88
C ARG A 319 -1.74 15.98 -10.20
N ARG A 320 -2.83 16.57 -9.71
CA ARG A 320 -2.87 18.03 -9.53
C ARG A 320 -2.07 18.34 -8.26
N ARG A 321 -0.77 18.56 -8.47
CA ARG A 321 0.19 19.25 -7.58
C ARG A 321 -0.43 19.80 -6.30
N ARG A 322 -0.25 19.09 -5.18
CA ARG A 322 0.01 19.72 -3.88
C ARG A 322 1.52 19.74 -3.68
N ARG A 323 2.20 20.62 -4.42
CA ARG A 323 3.46 21.20 -3.94
C ARG A 323 3.07 22.54 -3.39
N THR A 324 3.01 22.63 -2.06
CA THR A 324 3.30 23.82 -1.26
C THR A 324 3.34 25.13 -2.04
N GLU A 325 2.20 25.79 -2.16
CA GLU A 325 2.18 27.24 -2.25
C GLU A 325 2.21 27.75 -0.80
N GLU A 326 3.41 28.10 -0.35
CA GLU A 326 3.58 29.07 0.72
C GLU A 326 2.81 30.35 0.35
N PRO A 327 2.14 31.02 1.31
CA PRO A 327 1.48 32.28 1.01
C PRO A 327 2.54 33.32 0.67
N ALA A 328 2.64 33.66 -0.62
CA ALA A 328 3.47 34.76 -1.08
C ALA A 328 2.93 36.06 -0.48
N GLU A 329 3.71 36.64 0.44
CA GLU A 329 3.54 37.99 0.95
C GLU A 329 3.42 38.98 -0.22
N ALA A 330 2.41 39.85 -0.13
CA ALA A 330 2.19 40.91 -1.09
C ALA A 330 3.30 41.97 -0.97
N SER A 331 4.37 41.82 -1.77
CA SER A 331 5.33 42.89 -2.00
C SER A 331 4.85 43.77 -3.17
N SER A 332 4.45 44.98 -2.83
CA SER A 332 4.24 46.11 -3.74
C SER A 332 5.43 46.29 -4.68
N GLN A 333 5.21 46.18 -5.99
CA GLN A 333 6.14 46.68 -6.99
C GLN A 333 5.78 48.10 -7.37
N GLU A 334 6.65 49.02 -6.96
CA GLU A 334 6.83 50.34 -7.53
C GLU A 334 7.29 50.20 -8.99
N GLU A 335 6.47 50.66 -9.94
CA GLU A 335 6.94 50.99 -11.28
C GLU A 335 7.36 52.47 -11.31
N GLY A 336 8.67 52.70 -11.29
CA GLY A 336 9.26 53.98 -11.64
C GLY A 336 9.50 54.11 -13.14
N ALA A 337 8.85 55.09 -13.77
CA ALA A 337 9.50 56.21 -14.48
C ALA A 337 8.69 56.69 -15.70
N ARG A 338 8.08 57.89 -15.59
CA ARG A 338 8.56 59.10 -16.28
C ARG A 338 7.72 60.34 -15.92
N GLU A 339 8.43 61.38 -15.51
CA GLU A 339 8.03 62.79 -15.43
C GLU A 339 7.30 63.27 -16.69
N VAL A 340 6.28 64.14 -16.54
CA VAL A 340 6.37 65.57 -16.89
C VAL A 340 5.39 66.39 -16.02
N ALA A 341 5.91 67.50 -15.50
CA ALA A 341 5.31 68.66 -14.82
C ALA A 341 3.81 68.97 -15.05
N ALA A 342 3.11 69.40 -14.00
CA ALA A 342 2.85 70.82 -13.72
C ALA A 342 1.80 71.04 -12.60
N ASP A 343 2.15 71.98 -11.73
CA ASP A 343 1.34 72.89 -10.92
C ASP A 343 0.33 72.44 -9.86
N ARG A 344 0.55 73.08 -8.70
CA ARG A 344 -0.24 73.19 -7.47
C ARG A 344 -1.67 73.64 -7.73
N PHE A 345 -2.64 73.17 -6.94
CA PHE A 345 -3.63 74.01 -6.27
C PHE A 345 -4.27 73.24 -5.10
N GLU A 346 -4.07 73.72 -3.87
CA GLU A 346 -4.90 73.38 -2.71
C GLU A 346 -6.15 74.26 -2.75
N VAL A 347 -7.35 73.67 -2.65
CA VAL A 347 -8.57 74.37 -2.20
C VAL A 347 -9.41 73.43 -1.34
N SER A 348 -9.95 74.02 -0.28
CA SER A 348 -10.63 73.52 0.91
C SER A 348 -12.02 72.88 0.72
N ASP A 349 -12.41 72.08 1.71
CA ASP A 349 -13.75 71.56 1.96
C ASP A 349 -14.79 72.68 2.10
N GLU A 350 -15.52 72.99 1.03
CA GLU A 350 -16.87 73.55 1.10
C GLU A 350 -17.57 73.33 -0.25
N ILE A 351 -18.89 73.10 -0.19
CA ILE A 351 -19.84 72.87 -1.30
C ILE A 351 -20.15 71.38 -1.57
N LEU A 352 -20.81 70.77 -0.58
CA LEU A 352 -21.81 69.73 -0.79
C LEU A 352 -23.14 70.41 -1.15
N GLU A 353 -23.48 70.50 -2.44
CA GLU A 353 -24.87 70.72 -2.88
C GLU A 353 -25.22 69.77 -4.01
N VAL A 354 -26.21 68.90 -3.73
CA VAL A 354 -26.81 67.98 -4.68
C VAL A 354 -27.70 68.76 -5.64
N PRO A 355 -27.52 68.66 -6.97
CA PRO A 355 -28.35 69.36 -7.93
C PRO A 355 -29.83 68.94 -7.89
N SER A 356 -30.71 69.93 -8.03
CA SER A 356 -32.18 69.81 -7.95
C SER A 356 -32.86 69.03 -9.09
N PHE A 357 -32.12 68.55 -10.10
CA PHE A 357 -32.69 67.77 -11.22
C PHE A 357 -32.72 66.25 -11.00
N LEU A 358 -32.23 65.76 -9.85
CA LEU A 358 -32.36 64.37 -9.40
C LEU A 358 -33.59 64.16 -8.47
N ARG A 359 -34.49 65.15 -8.40
CA ARG A 359 -35.80 65.03 -7.74
C ARG A 359 -36.87 65.06 -8.84
N ASP A 360 -37.56 63.94 -9.01
CA ASP A 360 -38.71 63.66 -9.89
C ASP A 360 -38.41 63.04 -11.27
N GLY A 361 -38.66 61.73 -11.33
CA GLY A 361 -38.71 60.85 -12.50
C GLY A 361 -39.20 59.47 -12.10
#